data_AF-A0A840YCL0-F1
#
_entry.id   AF-A0A840YCL0-F1
#
_cell.length_a   1.000
_cell.length_b   1.000
_cell.length_c   1.000
_cell.angle_alpha   90.00
_cell.angle_beta   90.00
_cell.angle_gamma   90.00
#
_symmetry.space_group_name_H-M   'P 1'
#
loop_
_entity.id
_entity.type
_entity.pdbx_description
1 polymer ?
#
loop_
_entity_poly.entity_id
_entity_poly.type
_entity_poly.pdbx_seq_one_letter_code
_entity_poly.pdbx_strand_id
1 'polypeptide(L)' 'MPDRIVAIGLLNARDLERLGSGFSRAFAVDESPCFDELLIAIDIADGQMRETADQAPAHLPHAAQRCKA' A
#
# COMPACT_ATOMS: atom_id res chain seq x y z
N MET A 1 18.67 -14.68 12.89
CA MET A 1 17.20 -14.80 12.70
C MET A 1 16.93 -14.71 11.21
N PRO A 2 16.13 -15.58 10.59
CA PRO A 2 15.82 -15.44 9.18
C PRO A 2 15.05 -14.14 8.96
N ASP A 3 15.48 -13.33 8.00
CA ASP A 3 14.80 -12.09 7.64
C ASP A 3 13.37 -12.44 7.19
N ARG A 4 12.39 -12.07 8.02
CA ARG A 4 10.97 -12.32 7.74
C ARG A 4 10.57 -11.47 6.53
N ILE A 5 10.00 -12.06 5.50
CA ILE A 5 9.36 -11.28 4.44
C ILE A 5 8.14 -10.58 5.05
N VAL A 6 8.16 -9.24 5.04
CA VAL A 6 7.09 -8.37 5.58
C VAL A 6 6.32 -7.64 4.48
N ALA A 7 6.68 -7.81 3.20
CA ALA A 7 6.07 -7.11 2.09
C ALA A 7 5.69 -8.06 0.95
N ILE A 8 4.47 -7.90 0.45
CA ILE A 8 3.94 -8.51 -0.77
C ILE A 8 3.44 -7.33 -1.61
N GLY A 9 3.90 -7.24 -2.86
CA GLY A 9 3.51 -6.18 -3.80
C GLY A 9 3.02 -6.77 -5.11
N LEU A 10 1.91 -6.23 -5.62
CA LEU A 10 1.44 -6.49 -6.97
C LEU A 10 2.16 -5.56 -7.93
N LEU A 11 2.98 -6.14 -8.79
CA LEU A 11 3.91 -5.42 -9.64
C LEU A 11 3.78 -5.96 -11.06
N ASN A 12 3.75 -5.07 -12.05
CA ASN A 12 3.98 -5.47 -13.43
C ASN A 12 5.49 -5.62 -13.70
N ALA A 13 5.84 -6.15 -14.87
CA ALA A 13 7.25 -6.38 -15.25
C ALA A 13 8.12 -5.11 -15.16
N ARG A 14 7.57 -3.96 -15.55
CA ARG A 14 8.29 -2.67 -15.52
C ARG A 14 8.54 -2.20 -14.10
N ASP A 15 7.59 -2.40 -13.19
CA ASP A 15 7.76 -2.03 -11.79
C ASP A 15 8.81 -2.91 -11.11
N LEU A 16 8.82 -4.21 -11.43
CA LEU A 16 9.83 -5.14 -10.94
C LEU A 16 11.24 -4.76 -11.43
N GLU A 17 11.39 -4.41 -12.72
CA GLU A 17 12.66 -3.91 -13.27
C GLU A 17 13.13 -2.63 -12.57
N ARG A 18 12.22 -1.69 -12.29
CA ARG A 18 12.55 -0.42 -11.62
C ARG A 18 12.97 -0.61 -10.17
N LEU A 19 12.42 -1.60 -9.47
CA LEU A 19 12.79 -1.91 -8.10
C LEU A 19 14.13 -2.68 -8.01
N GLY A 20 14.60 -3.24 -9.13
CA GLY A 20 15.91 -3.87 -9.26
C GLY A 20 15.99 -5.26 -8.63
N SER A 21 17.22 -5.77 -8.48
CA SER A 21 17.50 -7.14 -8.03
C SER A 21 17.39 -7.37 -6.52
N GLY A 22 16.85 -6.41 -5.77
CA GLY A 22 16.72 -6.48 -4.30
C GLY A 22 15.72 -7.52 -3.80
N PHE A 23 14.92 -8.11 -4.68
CA PHE A 23 13.98 -9.17 -4.32
C PHE A 23 14.64 -10.54 -4.41
N SER A 24 14.76 -11.21 -3.28
CA SER A 24 15.22 -12.60 -3.24
C SER A 24 14.23 -13.57 -3.89
N ARG A 25 12.96 -13.16 -4.08
CA ARG A 25 11.88 -13.97 -4.66
C ARG A 25 10.89 -13.09 -5.43
N ALA A 26 10.63 -13.45 -6.68
CA ALA A 26 9.55 -12.92 -7.49
C ALA A 26 8.88 -14.10 -8.21
N PHE A 27 7.55 -14.18 -8.14
CA PHE A 27 6.76 -15.22 -8.79
C PHE A 27 5.78 -14.54 -9.71
N ALA A 28 5.84 -14.87 -11.00
CA ALA A 28 4.84 -14.38 -11.94
C ALA A 28 3.48 -14.97 -11.56
N VAL A 29 2.48 -14.11 -11.41
CA VAL A 29 1.09 -14.52 -11.41
C VAL A 29 0.73 -14.71 -12.88
N ASP A 30 0.60 -15.95 -13.31
CA ASP A 30 0.03 -16.32 -14.59
C ASP A 30 -1.48 -16.05 -14.59
N GLU A 31 -2.15 -16.10 -15.76
CA GLU A 31 -3.63 -16.02 -15.87
C GLU A 31 -4.35 -17.22 -15.22
N SER A 32 -3.70 -17.90 -14.28
CA SER A 32 -4.25 -19.00 -13.53
C SER A 32 -5.26 -18.42 -12.53
N PRO A 33 -6.54 -18.84 -12.59
CA PRO A 33 -7.64 -18.22 -11.86
C PRO A 33 -7.56 -18.37 -10.32
N CYS A 34 -6.51 -19.01 -9.81
CA CYS A 34 -6.34 -19.30 -8.39
C CYS A 34 -5.93 -18.07 -7.56
N PHE A 35 -5.48 -16.98 -8.19
CA PHE A 35 -5.09 -15.75 -7.48
C PHE A 35 -6.16 -14.66 -7.51
N ASP A 36 -7.20 -14.78 -8.34
CA ASP A 36 -8.19 -13.72 -8.55
C ASP A 36 -8.86 -13.26 -7.25
N GLU A 37 -9.26 -14.22 -6.39
CA GLU A 37 -9.88 -13.90 -5.10
C GLU A 37 -8.94 -13.15 -4.17
N LEU A 38 -7.65 -13.48 -4.19
CA LEU A 38 -6.63 -12.79 -3.39
C LEU A 38 -6.40 -11.37 -3.89
N LEU A 39 -6.32 -11.18 -5.22
CA LEU A 39 -6.16 -9.86 -5.84
C LEU A 39 -7.35 -8.96 -5.48
N ILE A 40 -8.56 -9.47 -5.64
CA ILE A 40 -9.80 -8.76 -5.29
C ILE A 40 -9.80 -8.36 -3.81
N ALA A 41 -9.40 -9.27 -2.91
CA ALA A 41 -9.35 -8.97 -1.48
C ALA A 41 -8.34 -7.86 -1.14
N ILE A 42 -7.18 -7.84 -1.81
CA ILE A 42 -6.17 -6.78 -1.65
C ILE A 42 -6.72 -5.44 -2.15
N ASP A 43 -7.33 -5.40 -3.34
CA ASP A 43 -7.88 -4.17 -3.92
C ASP A 43 -8.98 -3.57 -3.03
N ILE A 44 -9.84 -4.41 -2.44
CA ILE A 44 -10.87 -3.98 -1.48
C ILE A 44 -10.20 -3.36 -0.24
N ALA A 45 -9.20 -4.03 0.33
CA ALA A 45 -8.50 -3.55 1.52
C ALA A 45 -7.80 -2.20 1.25
N ASP A 46 -7.12 -2.06 0.11
CA ASP A 46 -6.47 -0.82 -0.32
C ASP A 46 -7.49 0.32 -0.51
N GLY A 47 -8.65 0.02 -1.10
CA GLY A 47 -9.77 0.95 -1.23
C GLY A 47 -10.25 1.48 0.12
N GLN A 48 -10.51 0.57 1.08
CA GLN A 48 -10.95 0.92 2.43
C GLN A 48 -9.91 1.75 3.20
N MET A 49 -8.62 1.42 3.05
CA MET A 49 -7.54 2.19 3.67
C MET A 49 -7.45 3.60 3.11
N ARG A 50 -7.64 3.78 1.79
CA ARG A 50 -7.67 5.10 1.15
C ARG A 50 -8.88 5.92 1.55
N GLU A 51 -10.07 5.32 1.60
CA GLU A 51 -11.29 6.00 2.06
C GLU A 51 -11.15 6.47 3.52
N THR A 52 -10.56 5.65 4.39
CA THR A 52 -10.30 6.02 5.78
C THR A 52 -9.27 7.15 5.89
N ALA A 53 -8.24 7.15 5.03
CA ALA A 53 -7.24 8.20 4.98
C ALA A 53 -7.80 9.53 4.45
N ASP A 54 -8.72 9.48 3.48
CA ASP A 54 -9.41 10.66 2.92
C ASP A 54 -10.48 11.22 3.88
N GLN A 55 -11.05 10.36 4.75
CA GLN A 55 -11.98 10.76 5.81
C GLN A 55 -11.30 11.27 7.09
N ALA A 56 -9.97 11.31 7.15
CA ALA A 56 -9.27 11.97 8.24
C ALA A 56 -9.61 13.47 8.21
N PRO A 57 -10.14 14.06 9.31
CA PRO A 57 -10.57 15.45 9.29
C PRO A 57 -9.36 16.33 9.00
N ALA A 58 -9.47 17.19 7.99
CA ALA A 58 -8.54 18.28 7.77
C ALA A 58 -8.48 19.12 9.05
N HIS A 59 -7.43 18.87 9.83
CA HIS A 59 -6.81 19.73 10.83
C HIS A 59 -7.47 21.11 10.95
N LEU A 60 -8.17 21.31 12.07
CA LEU A 60 -8.56 22.64 12.55
C LEU A 60 -7.32 23.57 12.54
N PRO A 61 -7.40 24.80 12.02
CA PRO A 61 -6.27 25.71 12.05
C PRO A 61 -6.02 26.14 13.50
N HIS A 62 -4.82 25.85 13.99
CA HIS A 62 -4.28 26.38 15.24
C HIS A 62 -3.97 27.88 15.09
N ALA A 63 -5.02 28.71 15.03
CA ALA A 63 -4.88 30.16 14.92
C ALA A 63 -5.92 30.89 15.78
N ALA A 64 -5.94 30.58 17.06
CA ALA A 64 -6.59 31.45 18.06
C ALA A 64 -5.89 31.35 19.43
N GLN A 65 -4.56 31.38 19.46
CA GLN A 65 -3.84 31.76 20.66
C GLN A 65 -3.21 33.13 20.43
N ARG A 66 -4.08 34.14 20.30
CA ARG A 66 -3.65 35.53 20.34
C ARG A 66 -3.15 35.81 21.76
N CYS A 67 -1.83 35.96 21.84
CA CYS A 67 -1.13 36.51 22.97
C CYS A 67 -1.66 37.92 23.30
N LYS A 68 -1.94 38.14 24.59
CA LYS A 68 -1.85 39.38 25.38
C LYS A 68 -2.72 40.59 24.99
N ALA A 69 -3.52 41.03 25.96
CA ALA A 69 -3.46 42.39 26.52
C ALA A 69 -3.64 42.28 28.04
#